data_AF-A0A7S2LZ56-F1
#
_entry.id   AF-A0A7S2LZ56-F1
#
_cell.length_a   1.000
_cell.length_b   1.000
_cell.length_c   1.000
_cell.angle_alpha   90.00
_cell.angle_beta   90.00
_cell.angle_gamma   90.00
#
_symmetry.space_group_name_H-M   'P 1'
#
loop_
_entity.id
_entity.type
_entity.pdbx_description
1 polymer ?
#
loop_
_entity_poly.entity_id
_entity_poly.type
_entity_poly.pdbx_seq_one_letter_code
_entity_poly.pdbx_strand_id
1 'polypeptide(L)'
;NSWSARFNTLLCYNSVIIKIAPDFVEANFKGLIPGVHYLPAMLDNITQVAEFVMDKDNDVKMQQVVANANAWCKENTMRGKMARSAIDAIEEYRVLLNDYDEQWHEDWHNRKVFDEIDD
;
A
#
# COMPACT_ATOMS: atom_id res chain seq x y z
N ASN A 1 11.68 -11.97 6.13
CA ASN A 1 11.69 -10.50 5.96
C ASN A 1 10.62 -10.18 4.94
N SER A 2 9.43 -9.78 5.38
CA SER A 2 8.21 -9.80 4.53
C SER A 2 7.81 -8.43 3.98
N TRP A 3 8.57 -7.36 4.30
CA TRP A 3 8.23 -5.99 3.94
C TRP A 3 9.43 -5.02 3.98
N SER A 4 9.36 -3.93 3.19
CA SER A 4 10.20 -2.74 3.33
C SER A 4 9.37 -1.45 3.20
N ALA A 5 9.40 -0.61 4.25
CA ALA A 5 8.81 0.74 4.24
C ALA A 5 9.37 1.66 3.14
N ARG A 6 10.51 1.27 2.55
CA ARG A 6 11.20 2.02 1.49
C ARG A 6 10.33 2.25 0.27
N PHE A 7 9.50 1.28 -0.12
CA PHE A 7 8.77 1.36 -1.39
C PHE A 7 7.82 2.56 -1.44
N ASN A 8 7.15 2.89 -0.33
CA ASN A 8 6.25 4.04 -0.26
C ASN A 8 6.99 5.38 -0.43
N THR A 9 8.20 5.50 0.15
CA THR A 9 9.03 6.70 0.00
C THR A 9 9.57 6.83 -1.43
N LEU A 10 9.93 5.72 -2.07
CA LEU A 10 10.45 5.73 -3.44
C LEU A 10 9.42 6.23 -4.46
N LEU A 11 8.13 5.96 -4.25
CA LEU A 11 7.02 6.46 -5.10
C LEU A 11 6.93 7.98 -5.16
N CYS A 12 7.55 8.69 -4.22
CA CYS A 12 7.58 10.15 -4.16
C CYS A 12 8.81 10.75 -4.85
N TYR A 13 9.69 9.93 -5.42
CA TYR A 13 10.88 10.37 -6.11
C TYR A 13 10.63 10.44 -7.62
N ASN A 14 11.36 11.35 -8.29
CA ASN A 14 11.35 11.49 -9.74
C ASN A 14 12.20 10.39 -10.43
N SER A 15 12.00 9.13 -10.04
CA SER A 15 12.77 7.98 -10.49
C SER A 15 11.83 6.82 -10.83
N VAL A 16 12.16 6.06 -11.87
CA VAL A 16 11.45 4.81 -12.17
C VAL A 16 11.73 3.80 -11.06
N ILE A 17 10.68 3.13 -10.60
CA ILE A 17 10.77 2.15 -9.52
C ILE A 17 10.55 0.76 -10.11
N ILE A 18 11.58 -0.08 -9.99
CA ILE A 18 11.49 -1.51 -10.28
C ILE A 18 11.26 -2.23 -8.96
N LYS A 19 10.13 -2.92 -8.84
CA LYS A 19 9.77 -3.67 -7.63
C LYS A 19 9.78 -5.16 -7.93
N ILE A 20 10.55 -5.91 -7.15
CA ILE A 20 10.47 -7.37 -7.18
C ILE A 20 9.10 -7.79 -6.62
N ALA A 21 8.36 -8.59 -7.39
CA ALA A 21 7.06 -9.11 -7.00
C ALA A 21 7.15 -9.75 -5.61
N PRO A 22 6.39 -9.26 -4.62
CA PRO A 22 6.46 -9.81 -3.28
C PRO A 22 5.54 -11.03 -3.16
N ASP A 23 5.94 -12.00 -2.33
CA ASP A 23 5.08 -13.15 -1.96
C ASP A 23 3.88 -12.73 -1.09
N PHE A 24 3.91 -11.50 -0.53
CA PHE A 24 2.88 -10.94 0.32
C PHE A 24 2.50 -9.52 -0.13
N VAL A 25 1.21 -9.23 -0.19
CA VAL A 25 0.67 -7.93 -0.62
C VAL A 25 0.28 -7.10 0.61
N GLU A 26 0.76 -5.87 0.72
CA GLU A 26 0.36 -4.97 1.83
C GLU A 26 -1.02 -4.34 1.58
N ALA A 27 -1.78 -4.15 2.65
CA ALA A 27 -3.02 -3.38 2.64
C ALA A 27 -2.83 -1.95 2.09
N ASN A 28 -1.63 -1.38 2.26
CA ASN A 28 -1.24 -0.04 1.84
C ASN A 28 -1.12 0.11 0.31
N PHE A 29 -1.20 -0.99 -0.45
CA PHE A 29 -1.10 -0.99 -1.92
C PHE A 29 -2.44 -0.86 -2.63
N LYS A 30 -3.53 -0.58 -1.91
CA LYS A 30 -4.82 -0.26 -2.53
C LYS A 30 -4.61 0.92 -3.51
N GLY A 31 -4.77 0.64 -4.81
CA GLY A 31 -4.58 1.61 -5.90
C GLY A 31 -3.17 1.66 -6.53
N LEU A 32 -2.18 0.92 -6.04
CA LEU A 32 -0.86 0.83 -6.68
C LEU A 32 -0.81 -0.29 -7.71
N ILE A 33 -0.97 0.10 -8.98
CA ILE A 33 -1.05 -0.81 -10.13
C ILE A 33 0.32 -1.01 -10.80
N PRO A 34 0.81 -2.27 -10.96
CA PRO A 34 2.00 -2.58 -11.74
C PRO A 34 1.89 -2.10 -13.20
N GLY A 35 2.98 -1.60 -13.77
CA GLY A 35 3.03 -1.03 -15.12
C GLY A 35 2.46 0.40 -15.23
N VAL A 36 1.74 0.87 -14.20
CA VAL A 36 1.17 2.23 -14.14
C VAL A 36 1.96 3.13 -13.20
N HIS A 37 2.29 2.63 -11.98
CA HIS A 37 2.98 3.41 -10.94
C HIS A 37 4.41 2.91 -10.67
N TYR A 38 4.70 1.66 -11.01
CA TYR A 38 6.01 1.04 -10.86
C TYR A 38 6.13 -0.11 -11.86
N LEU A 39 7.33 -0.57 -12.17
CA LEU A 39 7.53 -1.75 -13.00
C LEU A 39 7.72 -3.00 -12.13
N PRO A 40 6.90 -4.04 -12.30
CA PRO A 40 7.12 -5.30 -11.62
C PRO A 40 8.30 -6.05 -12.26
N ALA A 41 9.09 -6.73 -11.44
CA ALA A 41 10.13 -7.64 -11.87
C ALA A 41 10.14 -8.89 -10.99
N MET A 42 10.82 -9.93 -11.45
CA MET A 42 11.21 -11.10 -10.70
C MET A 42 12.74 -11.15 -10.66
N LEU A 43 13.32 -11.94 -9.76
CA LEU A 43 14.78 -12.03 -9.63
C LEU A 43 15.46 -12.52 -10.91
N ASP A 44 14.78 -13.38 -11.67
CA ASP A 44 15.25 -13.95 -12.93
C ASP A 44 15.21 -12.96 -14.11
N ASN A 45 14.33 -11.95 -14.08
CA ASN A 45 14.14 -11.01 -15.19
C ASN A 45 14.51 -9.54 -14.88
N ILE A 46 15.04 -9.25 -13.68
CA ILE A 46 15.31 -7.87 -13.26
C ILE A 46 16.25 -7.11 -14.21
N THR A 47 17.23 -7.78 -14.80
CA THR A 47 18.15 -7.18 -15.77
C THR A 47 17.41 -6.75 -17.04
N GLN A 48 16.51 -7.59 -17.55
CA GLN A 48 15.71 -7.28 -18.75
C GLN A 48 14.77 -6.10 -18.49
N VAL A 49 14.18 -6.03 -17.30
CA VAL A 49 13.34 -4.88 -16.91
C VAL A 49 14.17 -3.62 -16.78
N ALA A 50 15.39 -3.70 -16.23
CA ALA A 50 16.30 -2.56 -16.16
C ALA A 50 16.73 -2.06 -17.55
N GLU A 51 17.05 -2.97 -18.46
CA GLU A 51 17.34 -2.66 -19.87
C GLU A 51 16.14 -1.97 -20.54
N PHE A 52 14.93 -2.49 -20.34
CA PHE A 52 13.70 -1.89 -20.84
C PHE A 52 13.50 -0.45 -20.34
N VAL A 53 13.83 -0.16 -19.07
CA VAL A 53 13.74 1.18 -18.48
C VAL A 53 14.75 2.15 -19.08
N MET A 54 15.95 1.65 -19.41
CA MET A 54 17.06 2.47 -19.93
C MET A 54 16.98 2.70 -21.44
N ASP A 55 16.12 1.95 -22.14
CA ASP A 55 15.89 2.11 -23.56
C ASP A 55 15.13 3.41 -23.85
N LYS A 56 15.71 4.25 -24.71
CA LYS A 56 15.18 5.56 -25.08
C LYS A 56 13.82 5.47 -25.78
N ASP A 57 13.54 4.35 -26.45
CA ASP A 57 12.24 4.14 -27.09
C ASP A 57 11.11 4.08 -26.04
N ASN A 58 11.44 3.83 -24.77
CA ASN A 58 10.50 3.78 -23.66
C ASN A 58 10.48 5.06 -22.80
N ASP A 59 11.27 6.10 -23.11
CA ASP A 59 11.41 7.30 -22.26
C ASP A 59 10.06 7.95 -21.93
N VAL A 60 9.19 8.12 -22.93
CA VAL A 60 7.85 8.72 -22.74
C VAL A 60 7.02 7.88 -21.76
N LYS A 61 7.09 6.56 -21.89
CA LYS A 61 6.40 5.63 -20.97
C LYS A 61 6.98 5.73 -19.56
N MET A 62 8.30 5.81 -19.43
CA MET A 62 8.96 5.92 -18.12
C MET A 62 8.61 7.22 -17.41
N GLN A 63 8.57 8.33 -18.15
CA GLN A 63 8.10 9.62 -17.63
C GLN A 63 6.65 9.55 -17.13
N GLN A 64 5.76 8.87 -17.88
CA GLN A 64 4.39 8.69 -17.45
C GLN A 64 4.27 7.84 -16.18
N VAL A 65 5.05 6.75 -16.07
CA VAL A 65 5.08 5.91 -14.85
C VAL A 65 5.53 6.73 -13.64
N VAL A 66 6.58 7.54 -13.78
CA VAL A 66 7.06 8.43 -12.71
C VAL A 66 6.00 9.48 -12.33
N ALA A 67 5.34 10.09 -13.32
CA ALA A 67 4.30 11.07 -13.07
C ALA A 67 3.12 10.47 -12.28
N ASN A 68 2.67 9.27 -12.65
CA ASN A 68 1.61 8.55 -11.95
C ASN A 68 2.03 8.19 -10.52
N ALA A 69 3.26 7.70 -10.33
CA ALA A 69 3.79 7.36 -9.02
C ALA A 69 3.78 8.57 -8.08
N ASN A 70 4.29 9.70 -8.56
CA ASN A 70 4.31 10.95 -7.82
C ASN A 70 2.92 11.48 -7.47
N ALA A 71 1.97 11.39 -8.42
CA ALA A 71 0.58 11.77 -8.17
C ALA A 71 -0.05 10.92 -7.07
N TRP A 72 0.13 9.59 -7.16
CA TRP A 72 -0.35 8.67 -6.14
C TRP A 72 0.31 8.95 -4.78
N CYS A 73 1.64 9.16 -4.74
CA CYS A 73 2.33 9.52 -3.51
C CYS A 73 1.72 10.78 -2.89
N LYS A 74 1.57 11.86 -3.67
CA LYS A 74 1.05 13.14 -3.19
C LYS A 74 -0.35 12.99 -2.58
N GLU A 75 -1.20 12.15 -3.15
CA GLU A 75 -2.55 11.90 -2.66
C GLU A 75 -2.61 11.00 -1.43
N ASN A 76 -1.68 10.04 -1.31
CA ASN A 76 -1.80 8.93 -0.34
C ASN A 76 -0.80 8.99 0.82
N THR A 77 0.30 9.73 0.71
CA THR A 77 1.30 9.89 1.79
C THR A 77 1.10 11.16 2.64
N MET A 78 0.05 11.94 2.38
CA MET A 78 -0.35 13.00 3.32
C MET A 78 -0.73 12.38 4.66
N ARG A 79 -0.17 12.90 5.77
CA ARG A 79 -0.37 12.40 7.13
C ARG A 79 -1.85 12.11 7.47
N GLY A 80 -2.75 12.96 6.97
CA GLY A 80 -4.20 12.81 7.14
C GLY A 80 -4.81 11.61 6.42
N LYS A 81 -4.28 11.21 5.25
CA LYS A 81 -4.73 10.03 4.50
C LYS A 81 -4.25 8.73 5.15
N MET A 82 -3.03 8.69 5.67
CA MET A 82 -2.54 7.53 6.44
C MET A 82 -3.37 7.29 7.70
N ALA A 83 -3.68 8.34 8.47
CA ALA A 83 -4.54 8.22 9.64
C ALA A 83 -5.97 7.75 9.27
N ARG A 84 -6.55 8.29 8.19
CA ARG A 84 -7.85 7.85 7.68
C ARG A 84 -7.85 6.39 7.24
N SER A 85 -6.80 5.91 6.56
CA SER A 85 -6.71 4.51 6.14
C SER A 85 -6.77 3.53 7.31
N ALA A 86 -6.21 3.88 8.48
CA ALA A 86 -6.32 3.05 9.66
C ALA A 86 -7.75 3.03 10.23
N ILE A 87 -8.43 4.18 10.21
CA ILE A 87 -9.85 4.29 10.60
C ILE A 87 -10.72 3.50 9.62
N ASP A 88 -10.51 3.66 8.32
CA ASP A 88 -11.26 2.96 7.27
C ASP A 88 -11.14 1.43 7.42
N ALA A 89 -9.97 0.92 7.78
CA ALA A 89 -9.78 -0.51 8.04
C ALA A 89 -10.56 -1.00 9.27
N ILE A 90 -10.59 -0.21 10.35
CA ILE A 90 -11.39 -0.52 11.54
C ILE A 90 -12.88 -0.48 11.21
N GLU A 91 -13.32 0.48 10.40
CA GLU A 91 -14.70 0.61 9.95
C GLU A 91 -15.12 -0.54 9.02
N GLU A 92 -14.28 -0.93 8.06
CA GLU A 92 -14.48 -2.13 7.22
C GLU A 92 -14.64 -3.38 8.11
N TYR A 93 -13.79 -3.54 9.14
CA TYR A 93 -13.91 -4.64 10.09
C TYR A 93 -15.20 -4.57 10.94
N ARG A 94 -15.59 -3.37 11.39
CA ARG A 94 -16.84 -3.17 12.14
C ARG A 94 -18.06 -3.61 11.33
N VAL A 95 -18.11 -3.26 10.05
CA VAL A 95 -19.20 -3.67 9.16
C VAL A 95 -19.26 -5.20 9.05
N LEU A 96 -18.11 -5.85 8.85
CA LEU A 96 -18.05 -7.32 8.78
C LEU A 96 -18.47 -7.99 10.10
N LEU A 97 -18.13 -7.40 11.24
CA LEU A 97 -18.59 -7.88 12.54
C LEU A 97 -20.10 -7.72 12.72
N ASN A 98 -20.67 -6.58 12.33
CA ASN A 98 -22.11 -6.37 12.38
C ASN A 98 -22.87 -7.40 11.50
N ASP A 99 -22.34 -7.72 10.32
CA ASP A 99 -22.93 -8.73 9.42
C ASP A 99 -22.87 -10.15 10.02
N TYR A 100 -21.84 -10.43 10.83
CA TYR A 100 -21.66 -11.74 11.45
C TYR A 100 -22.47 -11.91 12.75
N ASP A 101 -22.48 -10.88 13.58
CA ASP A 101 -23.16 -10.84 14.88
C ASP A 101 -23.52 -9.39 15.22
N GLU A 102 -24.76 -8.99 15.04
CA GLU A 102 -25.19 -7.61 15.31
C GLU A 102 -24.96 -7.16 16.77
N GLN A 103 -24.80 -8.10 17.72
CA GLN A 103 -24.65 -7.84 19.16
C GLN A 103 -23.20 -7.94 19.67
N TRP A 104 -22.20 -8.11 18.79
CA TRP A 104 -20.78 -8.26 19.18
C TRP A 104 -20.28 -7.15 20.11
N HIS A 105 -20.87 -5.96 20.00
CA HIS A 105 -20.53 -4.78 20.80
C HIS A 105 -20.90 -4.95 22.27
N GLU A 106 -22.01 -5.64 22.59
CA GLU A 106 -22.41 -5.93 23.98
C GLU A 106 -21.40 -6.85 24.66
N ASP A 107 -20.98 -7.91 23.97
CA ASP A 107 -19.94 -8.84 24.43
C ASP A 107 -18.58 -8.17 24.63
N TRP A 108 -18.22 -7.24 23.73
CA TRP A 108 -17.00 -6.47 23.83
C TRP A 108 -17.00 -5.53 25.05
N HIS A 109 -18.12 -4.80 25.27
CA HIS A 109 -18.27 -3.91 26.41
C HIS A 109 -18.25 -4.67 27.74
N ASN A 110 -18.84 -5.87 27.78
CA ASN A 110 -18.85 -6.71 28.98
C ASN A 110 -17.48 -7.33 29.31
N ARG A 111 -16.61 -7.55 28.31
CA ARG A 111 -15.24 -8.07 28.53
C ARG A 111 -14.28 -7.02 29.10
N LYS A 112 -14.44 -5.74 28.77
CA LYS A 112 -13.59 -4.65 29.34
C LYS A 112 -13.79 -4.42 30.83
N VAL A 113 -14.84 -4.96 31.43
CA VAL A 113 -15.08 -4.89 32.88
C VAL A 113 -14.20 -5.89 33.65
N PHE A 114 -13.57 -6.86 32.97
CA PHE A 114 -12.72 -7.87 33.62
C PHE A 114 -11.21 -7.59 33.58
N ASP A 115 -10.74 -6.67 32.74
CA ASP A 115 -9.33 -6.26 32.71
C ASP A 115 -9.20 -4.88 33.37
N GLU A 116 -9.05 -4.88 34.69
CA GLU A 116 -8.61 -3.74 35.50
C GLU A 116 -7.25 -3.23 34.96
N ILE A 117 -7.29 -2.26 34.05
CA ILE A 117 -6.16 -1.36 33.81
C ILE A 117 -6.68 0.03 34.14
N ASP A 118 -6.41 0.44 35.39
CA ASP A 118 -6.55 1.82 35.84
C ASP A 118 -5.60 2.73 35.02
N ASP A 119 -6.15 3.87 34.57
CA ASP A 119 -5.41 4.97 33.90
C ASP A 119 -4.37 5.64 34.82
#